data_AF-A0A558HM17-F1
#
_entry.id   AF-A0A558HM17-F1
#
_cell.length_a   1.000
_cell.length_b   1.000
_cell.length_c   1.000
_cell.angle_alpha   90.00
_cell.angle_beta   90.00
_cell.angle_gamma   90.00
#
_symmetry.space_group_name_H-M   'P 1'
#
loop_
_entity.id
_entity.type
_entity.pdbx_description
1 polymer ?
#
loop_
_entity_poly.entity_id
_entity_poly.type
_entity_poly.pdbx_seq_one_letter_code
_entity_poly.pdbx_strand_id
1 'polypeptide(L)'
;MLLVVGLALNLLFVLFFPQIAADRDMSGDTAFVFQMSLFASWCISVFGAALLKVGKHKAGFILVAIGSLLFVPLGLVAMIGARKLKEKDQGSSLEARREALANADKDAA
;
A
#
# COMPACT_ATOMS: atom_id res chain seq x y z
N MET A 1 16.61 14.18 2.37
CA MET A 1 16.49 12.72 2.16
C MET A 1 15.05 12.25 2.03
N LEU A 2 14.12 12.62 2.94
CA LEU A 2 12.72 12.16 2.91
C LEU A 2 11.98 12.37 1.58
N LEU A 3 12.17 13.52 0.92
CA LEU A 3 11.57 13.78 -0.40
C LEU A 3 11.99 12.75 -1.46
N VAL A 4 13.29 12.45 -1.53
CA VAL A 4 13.84 11.49 -2.51
C VAL A 4 13.34 10.08 -2.22
N VAL A 5 13.30 9.70 -0.94
CA VAL A 5 12.74 8.41 -0.50
C VAL A 5 11.27 8.31 -0.90
N GLY A 6 10.46 9.34 -0.65
CA GLY A 6 9.05 9.37 -1.04
C GLY A 6 8.85 9.22 -2.55
N LEU A 7 9.62 9.95 -3.37
CA LEU A 7 9.57 9.83 -4.84
C LEU A 7 9.97 8.44 -5.32
N ALA A 8 10.96 7.82 -4.68
CA ALA A 8 11.40 6.46 -5.01
C ALA A 8 10.34 5.42 -4.63
N LEU A 9 9.69 5.57 -3.47
CA LEU A 9 8.58 4.69 -3.06
C LEU A 9 7.37 4.82 -3.97
N ASN A 10 7.01 6.05 -4.38
CA ASN A 10 5.95 6.26 -5.36
C ASN A 10 6.30 5.58 -6.70
N LEU A 11 7.54 5.75 -7.19
CA LEU A 11 7.99 5.07 -8.40
C LEU A 11 7.90 3.55 -8.28
N LEU A 12 8.39 2.99 -7.17
CA LEU A 12 8.32 1.56 -6.91
C LEU A 12 6.88 1.05 -6.97
N PHE A 13 5.94 1.82 -6.41
CA PHE A 13 4.52 1.49 -6.50
C PHE A 13 4.00 1.50 -7.95
N VAL A 14 4.35 2.52 -8.75
CA VAL A 14 3.98 2.57 -10.18
C VAL A 14 4.51 1.34 -10.92
N LEU A 15 5.74 0.92 -10.64
CA LEU A 15 6.36 -0.24 -11.28
C LEU A 15 5.75 -1.57 -10.82
N PHE A 16 5.25 -1.64 -9.59
CA PHE A 16 4.67 -2.86 -9.02
C PHE A 16 3.16 -3.00 -9.28
N PHE A 17 2.46 -1.90 -9.61
CA PHE A 17 1.01 -1.91 -9.87
C PHE A 17 0.55 -2.95 -10.90
N PRO A 18 1.27 -3.23 -12.01
CA PRO A 18 0.84 -4.26 -12.97
C PRO A 18 0.69 -5.65 -12.35
N GLN A 19 1.53 -6.01 -11.36
CA GLN A 19 1.40 -7.28 -10.63
C GLN A 19 0.12 -7.29 -9.78
N ILE A 20 -0.17 -6.19 -9.09
CA ILE A 20 -1.39 -6.03 -8.30
C ILE A 20 -2.64 -6.10 -9.19
N ALA A 21 -2.58 -5.49 -10.37
CA ALA A 21 -3.69 -5.52 -11.33
C ALA A 21 -3.95 -6.94 -11.86
N ALA A 22 -2.88 -7.70 -12.13
CA ALA A 22 -2.96 -9.10 -12.54
C ALA A 22 -3.55 -9.99 -11.43
N ASP A 23 -3.08 -9.86 -10.19
CA ASP A 23 -3.60 -10.62 -9.03
C ASP A 23 -5.09 -10.35 -8.72
N ARG A 24 -5.63 -9.27 -9.26
CA ARG A 24 -7.02 -8.83 -9.05
C ARG A 24 -7.92 -9.10 -10.26
N ASP A 25 -7.40 -9.77 -11.30
CA ASP A 25 -8.09 -10.00 -12.57
C ASP A 25 -8.72 -8.70 -13.13
N MET A 26 -8.02 -7.57 -12.99
CA MET A 26 -8.48 -6.30 -13.53
C MET A 26 -8.53 -6.37 -15.06
N SER A 27 -9.59 -5.81 -15.66
CA SER A 27 -9.64 -5.69 -17.12
C SER A 27 -8.48 -4.85 -17.64
N GLY A 28 -7.94 -5.21 -18.80
CA GLY A 28 -6.76 -4.56 -19.38
C GLY A 28 -6.92 -3.05 -19.52
N ASP A 29 -8.08 -2.57 -19.95
CA ASP A 29 -8.39 -1.14 -20.07
C ASP A 29 -8.37 -0.44 -18.71
N THR A 30 -8.94 -1.06 -17.68
CA THR A 30 -8.94 -0.50 -16.33
C THR A 30 -7.52 -0.43 -15.78
N ALA A 31 -6.76 -1.52 -15.89
CA ALA A 31 -5.38 -1.59 -15.45
C ALA A 31 -4.51 -0.54 -16.16
N PHE A 32 -4.70 -0.36 -17.48
CA PHE A 32 -4.00 0.64 -18.27
C PHE A 32 -4.30 2.07 -17.80
N VAL A 33 -5.57 2.42 -17.61
CA VAL A 33 -5.97 3.76 -17.15
C VAL A 33 -5.40 4.07 -15.77
N PHE A 34 -5.45 3.11 -14.83
CA PHE A 34 -4.86 3.29 -13.51
C PHE A 34 -3.33 3.41 -13.57
N GLN A 35 -2.65 2.56 -14.36
CA GLN A 35 -1.20 2.62 -14.56
C GLN A 35 -0.76 3.99 -15.09
N MET A 36 -1.44 4.49 -16.14
CA MET A 36 -1.13 5.79 -16.73
C MET A 36 -1.40 6.94 -15.76
N SER A 37 -2.47 6.85 -14.97
CA SER A 37 -2.80 7.87 -13.95
C SER A 37 -1.76 7.90 -12.83
N LEU A 38 -1.31 6.74 -12.34
CA LEU A 38 -0.25 6.63 -11.34
C LEU A 38 1.07 7.17 -11.88
N PHE A 39 1.44 6.82 -13.12
CA PHE A 39 2.66 7.33 -13.76
C PHE A 39 2.61 8.85 -13.95
N ALA A 40 1.50 9.39 -14.44
CA ALA A 40 1.32 10.84 -14.59
C ALA A 40 1.42 11.57 -13.25
N SER A 41 0.82 11.02 -12.19
CA SER A 41 0.89 11.57 -10.84
C SER A 41 2.33 11.59 -10.30
N TRP A 42 3.08 10.52 -10.52
CA TRP A 42 4.50 10.47 -10.17
C TRP A 42 5.32 11.54 -10.93
N CYS A 43 5.09 11.71 -12.24
CA CYS A 43 5.73 12.76 -13.03
C CYS A 43 5.45 14.17 -12.48
N ILE A 44 4.21 14.44 -12.05
CA ILE A 44 3.84 15.71 -11.39
C ILE A 44 4.66 15.91 -10.12
N SER A 45 4.83 14.86 -9.29
CA SER A 45 5.67 14.96 -8.08
C SER A 45 7.14 15.21 -8.40
N VAL A 46 7.70 14.54 -9.42
CA VAL A 46 9.08 14.77 -9.87
C VAL A 46 9.26 16.20 -10.37
N PHE A 47 8.31 16.72 -11.14
CA PHE A 47 8.34 18.11 -11.60
C PHE A 47 8.23 19.10 -10.43
N GLY A 48 7.38 18.83 -9.45
CA GLY A 48 7.32 19.59 -8.20
C GLY A 48 8.67 19.61 -7.46
N ALA A 49 9.33 18.46 -7.37
CA ALA A 49 10.66 18.35 -6.76
C ALA A 49 11.73 19.11 -7.56
N ALA A 50 11.64 19.15 -8.88
CA ALA A 50 12.51 19.99 -9.72
C ALA A 50 12.27 21.48 -9.45
N LEU A 51 11.01 21.91 -9.27
CA LEU A 51 10.67 23.29 -8.89
C LEU A 51 11.25 23.68 -7.52
N LEU A 52 11.29 22.74 -6.56
CA LEU A 52 11.95 22.96 -5.27
C LEU A 52 13.45 23.23 -5.42
N LYS A 53 14.13 22.56 -6.37
CA LYS A 53 15.57 22.77 -6.62
C LYS A 53 15.89 24.14 -7.21
N VAL A 54 14.99 24.72 -7.99
CA VAL A 54 15.15 26.07 -8.58
C VAL A 54 14.60 27.19 -7.69
N GLY A 55 14.36 26.92 -6.40
CA GLY A 55 13.95 27.92 -5.41
C GLY A 55 12.44 28.25 -5.40
N LYS A 56 11.62 27.61 -6.23
CA LYS A 56 10.16 27.82 -6.28
C LYS A 56 9.45 26.96 -5.22
N HIS A 57 9.76 27.21 -3.95
CA HIS A 57 9.39 26.33 -2.83
C HIS A 57 7.88 26.10 -2.68
N LYS A 58 7.05 27.15 -2.73
CA LYS A 58 5.59 27.01 -2.56
C LYS A 58 4.95 26.19 -3.68
N ALA A 59 5.26 26.53 -4.93
CA ALA A 59 4.73 25.82 -6.10
C ALA A 59 5.24 24.37 -6.18
N GLY A 60 6.54 24.17 -5.91
CA GLY A 60 7.12 22.83 -5.89
C GLY A 60 6.52 21.93 -4.81
N PHE A 61 6.29 22.47 -3.60
CA PHE A 61 5.64 21.73 -2.52
C PHE A 61 4.22 21.30 -2.90
N ILE A 62 3.41 22.21 -3.44
CA ILE A 62 2.03 21.93 -3.86
C ILE A 62 2.00 20.81 -4.92
N LEU A 63 2.89 20.87 -5.91
CA LEU A 63 2.96 19.83 -6.94
C LEU A 63 3.39 18.46 -6.40
N VAL A 64 4.40 18.44 -5.51
CA VAL A 64 4.82 17.21 -4.85
C VAL A 64 3.65 16.59 -4.09
N ALA A 65 2.89 17.40 -3.35
CA ALA A 65 1.73 16.96 -2.58
C ALA A 65 0.61 16.39 -3.47
N ILE A 66 0.23 17.12 -4.53
CA ILE A 66 -0.83 16.70 -5.46
C ILE A 66 -0.44 15.39 -6.16
N GLY A 67 0.77 15.30 -6.71
CA GLY A 67 1.25 14.08 -7.37
C GLY A 67 1.47 12.91 -6.41
N SER A 68 1.51 13.14 -5.10
CA SER A 68 1.63 12.07 -4.11
C SER A 68 0.29 11.56 -3.60
N LEU A 69 -0.83 12.25 -3.87
CA LEU A 69 -2.13 11.95 -3.27
C LEU A 69 -2.64 10.55 -3.62
N LEU A 70 -2.39 10.09 -4.85
CA LEU A 70 -2.81 8.77 -5.33
C LEU A 70 -2.04 7.61 -4.66
N PHE A 71 -0.93 7.89 -3.98
CA PHE A 71 -0.06 6.91 -3.34
C PHE A 71 -0.33 6.74 -1.83
N VAL A 72 -1.12 7.65 -1.24
CA VAL A 72 -1.48 7.65 0.18
C VAL A 72 -2.34 6.45 0.65
N PRO A 73 -3.15 5.73 -0.17
CA PRO A 73 -3.94 4.61 0.37
C PRO A 73 -3.09 3.38 0.77
N LEU A 74 -1.81 3.29 0.41
CA LEU A 74 -0.99 2.10 0.68
C LEU A 74 -0.73 1.83 2.16
N GLY A 75 -0.48 2.88 2.94
CA GLY A 75 -0.23 2.73 4.38
C GLY A 75 -1.44 2.14 5.11
N LEU A 76 -2.65 2.50 4.67
CA LEU A 76 -3.90 1.97 5.22
C LEU A 76 -4.13 0.52 4.79
N VAL A 77 -3.85 0.16 3.54
CA VAL A 77 -3.95 -1.24 3.06
C VAL A 77 -2.99 -2.16 3.83
N ALA A 78 -1.74 -1.73 4.04
CA ALA A 78 -0.75 -2.48 4.81
C ALA A 78 -1.19 -2.64 6.28
N MET A 79 -1.71 -1.59 6.92
CA MET A 79 -2.28 -1.68 8.28
C MET A 79 -3.44 -2.67 8.34
N ILE A 80 -4.35 -2.63 7.37
CA ILE A 80 -5.51 -3.54 7.32
C ILE A 80 -5.03 -4.99 7.10
N GLY A 81 -4.05 -5.22 6.22
CA GLY A 81 -3.46 -6.54 6.00
C GLY A 81 -2.78 -7.10 7.27
N ALA A 82 -1.99 -6.27 7.95
CA ALA A 82 -1.32 -6.66 9.20
C ALA A 82 -2.34 -7.01 10.30
N ARG A 83 -3.45 -6.27 10.41
CA ARG A 83 -4.54 -6.58 11.34
C ARG A 83 -5.17 -7.94 11.05
N LYS A 84 -5.45 -8.25 9.79
CA LYS A 84 -6.04 -9.54 9.39
C LYS A 84 -5.13 -10.74 9.70
N LEU A 85 -3.81 -10.60 9.52
CA LEU A 85 -2.85 -11.65 9.89
C LEU A 85 -2.84 -11.89 11.40
N LYS A 86 -2.85 -10.82 12.21
CA LYS A 86 -2.92 -10.92 13.68
C LYS A 86 -4.21 -11.59 14.15
N GLU A 87 -5.36 -11.24 13.57
CA GLU A 87 -6.66 -11.84 13.93
C GLU A 87 -6.71 -13.33 13.57
N LYS A 88 -6.15 -13.74 12.43
CA LYS A 88 -6.09 -15.15 12.01
C LYS A 88 -5.23 -16.00 12.95
N ASP A 89 -4.09 -15.47 13.39
CA ASP A 89 -3.20 -16.14 14.35
C ASP A 89 -3.87 -16.32 15.72
N GLN A 90 -4.57 -15.28 16.19
CA GLN A 90 -5.35 -15.37 17.42
C GLN A 90 -6.50 -16.39 17.32
N GLY A 91 -7.23 -16.44 16.21
CA GLY A 91 -8.28 -17.44 15.98
C GLY A 91 -7.78 -18.87 16.08
N SER A 92 -6.67 -19.19 15.40
CA SER A 92 -5.99 -20.49 15.45
C SER A 92 -5.60 -20.90 16.88
N SER A 93 -5.07 -19.96 17.66
CA SER A 93 -4.68 -20.22 19.06
C SER A 93 -5.89 -20.51 19.98
N LEU A 94 -7.05 -19.92 19.71
CA LEU A 94 -8.27 -20.13 20.49
C LEU A 94 -8.93 -21.47 20.15
N GLU A 95 -8.90 -21.87 18.88
CA GLU A 95 -9.37 -23.19 18.43
C GLU A 95 -8.52 -24.31 19.03
N ALA A 96 -7.19 -24.19 18.99
CA ALA A 96 -6.28 -25.15 19.63
C ALA A 96 -6.52 -25.30 21.14
N ARG A 97 -6.86 -24.21 21.84
CA ARG A 97 -7.22 -24.24 23.26
C ARG A 97 -8.57 -24.89 23.52
N ARG A 98 -9.56 -24.68 22.65
CA ARG A 98 -10.87 -25.33 22.74
C ARG A 98 -10.76 -26.83 22.52
N GLU A 99 -9.96 -27.28 21.56
CA GLU A 99 -9.70 -28.69 21.33
C GLU A 99 -8.97 -29.35 22.50
N ALA A 100 -7.95 -28.69 23.06
CA ALA A 100 -7.24 -29.17 24.24
C ALA A 100 -8.17 -29.36 25.46
N LEU A 101 -9.07 -28.39 25.70
CA LEU A 101 -10.06 -28.48 26.78
C LEU A 101 -11.10 -29.59 26.54
N ALA A 102 -11.56 -29.75 25.29
CA ALA A 102 -12.52 -30.79 24.93
C ALA A 102 -11.92 -32.21 25.05
N ASN A 103 -10.61 -32.37 24.84
CA ASN A 103 -9.93 -33.65 25.02
C ASN A 103 -9.67 -33.94 26.51
N ALA A 104 -9.29 -32.94 27.30
CA ALA A 104 -9.11 -33.10 28.74
C ALA A 104 -10.39 -33.55 29.47
N ASP A 105 -11.55 -33.08 29.02
CA ASP A 105 -12.86 -33.47 29.58
C ASP A 105 -13.24 -34.92 29.25
N LYS A 106 -12.79 -35.43 28.09
CA LYS A 106 -13.00 -36.83 27.69
C LYS A 106 -12.12 -37.81 28.47
N ASP A 107 -10.92 -37.39 28.86
CA ASP A 107 -9.99 -38.23 29.63
C ASP A 107 -10.36 -38.28 31.13
N ALA A 108 -11.23 -37.37 31.59
CA ALA A 108 -11.71 -37.28 32.97
C ALA A 108 -13.04 -38.01 33.23
N ALA A 109 -13.71 -38.51 32.18
CA ALA A 109 -14.99 -39.23 32.22
C ALA A 109 -14.79 -40.74 32.05
#